data_AF-A0A0F9CQH1-F1
#
_entry.id   AF-A0A0F9CQH1-F1
#
_cell.length_a   1.000
_cell.length_b   1.000
_cell.length_c   1.000
_cell.angle_alpha   90.00
_cell.angle_beta   90.00
_cell.angle_gamma   90.00
#
_symmetry.space_group_name_H-M   'P 1'
#
loop_
_entity.id
_entity.type
_entity.pdbx_description
1 polymer ?
#
loop_
_entity_poly.entity_id
_entity_poly.type
_entity_poly.pdbx_seq_one_letter_code
_entity_poly.pdbx_strand_id
1 'polypeptide(L)' 'AGPTCSFTLKRIMINNSGATISGIKEIGCYVRMVASYHLGFRDVLPSAVSVPDGGSITVIYTIAVTV' A
#
# COMPACT_ATOMS: atom_id res chain seq x y z
N ALA A 1 3.56 -28.99 -14.18
CA ALA A 1 3.83 -27.61 -13.74
C ALA A 1 3.37 -26.69 -14.86
N GLY A 2 2.31 -25.91 -14.62
CA GLY A 2 1.85 -24.89 -15.55
C GLY A 2 2.79 -23.67 -15.56
N PRO A 3 2.58 -22.73 -16.49
CA PRO A 3 3.40 -21.53 -16.57
C PRO A 3 3.24 -20.68 -15.30
N THR A 4 4.36 -20.12 -14.82
CA THR A 4 4.34 -19.09 -13.79
C THR A 4 4.17 -17.72 -14.46
N CYS A 5 3.11 -16.99 -14.10
CA CYS A 5 2.95 -15.59 -14.44
C CYS A 5 3.45 -14.71 -13.29
N SER A 6 4.09 -13.59 -13.58
CA SER A 6 4.59 -12.65 -12.57
C SER A 6 4.20 -11.22 -12.92
N PHE A 7 3.74 -10.47 -11.93
CA PHE A 7 3.23 -9.10 -12.07
C PHE A 7 3.89 -8.20 -11.03
N THR A 8 4.35 -7.03 -11.46
CA THR A 8 4.83 -6.00 -10.54
C THR A 8 3.71 -5.00 -10.28
N LEU A 9 3.33 -4.85 -9.01
CA LEU A 9 2.38 -3.85 -8.55
C LEU A 9 3.12 -2.73 -7.82
N LYS A 10 2.91 -1.48 -8.23
CA LYS A 10 3.46 -0.29 -7.56
C LYS A 10 2.33 0.58 -7.03
N ARG A 11 2.39 0.93 -5.75
CA ARG A 11 1.50 1.90 -5.11
C ARG A 11 2.32 3.07 -4.55
N ILE A 12 1.84 4.29 -4.75
CA ILE A 12 2.47 5.52 -4.27
C ILE A 12 1.42 6.29 -3.48
N MET A 13 1.71 6.58 -2.21
CA MET A 13 0.88 7.40 -1.33
C MET A 13 1.64 8.69 -1.01
N ILE A 14 1.09 9.82 -1.42
CA ILE A 14 1.70 11.14 -1.24
C ILE A 14 1.09 11.81 -0.01
N ASN A 15 1.95 12.37 0.86
CA ASN A 15 1.50 13.19 1.96
C ASN A 15 1.32 14.64 1.49
N ASN A 16 0.07 15.08 1.40
CA ASN A 16 -0.30 16.47 1.10
C ASN A 16 -1.08 17.09 2.27
N SER A 17 -0.78 16.71 3.51
CA SER A 17 -1.52 17.15 4.69
C SER A 17 -1.09 18.52 5.23
N GLY A 18 0.00 19.10 4.70
CA GLY A 18 0.61 20.32 5.24
C GLY A 18 1.49 20.11 6.47
N ALA A 19 1.70 18.86 6.90
CA ALA A 19 2.54 18.49 8.03
C ALA A 19 3.22 17.14 7.82
N THR A 20 4.28 16.85 8.59
CA THR A 20 4.88 15.51 8.62
C THR A 20 3.93 14.52 9.31
N ILE A 21 3.57 13.44 8.62
CA ILE A 21 2.87 12.31 9.23
C ILE A 21 3.93 11.36 9.79
N SER A 22 3.95 11.18 11.11
CA SER A 22 4.94 10.35 11.82
C SER A 22 4.31 9.09 12.41
N GLY A 23 5.15 8.09 12.69
CA GLY A 23 4.70 6.87 13.36
C GLY A 23 3.83 5.94 12.50
N ILE A 24 3.90 6.07 11.17
CA ILE A 24 3.14 5.23 10.25
C ILE A 24 3.67 3.80 10.35
N LYS A 25 2.82 2.87 10.79
CA LYS A 25 3.14 1.43 10.85
C LYS A 25 2.43 0.63 9.78
N GLU A 26 1.38 1.19 9.20
CA GLU A 26 0.53 0.51 8.24
C GLU A 26 0.00 1.51 7.23
N ILE A 27 -0.16 1.06 5.98
CA ILE A 27 -0.86 1.78 4.94
C ILE A 27 -1.90 0.86 4.30
N GLY A 28 -3.00 1.41 3.82
CA GLY A 28 -4.07 0.60 3.26
C GLY A 28 -5.12 1.43 2.57
N CYS A 29 -6.08 0.74 1.95
CA CYS A 29 -7.25 1.36 1.34
C CYS A 29 -8.49 0.58 1.76
N TYR A 30 -9.45 1.31 2.35
CA TYR A 30 -10.81 0.81 2.50
C TYR A 30 -11.63 1.20 1.27
N VAL A 31 -12.23 0.20 0.64
CA VAL A 31 -13.09 0.36 -0.52
C VAL A 31 -14.53 0.39 -0.05
N ARG A 32 -15.28 1.41 -0.49
CA ARG A 32 -16.71 1.51 -0.21
C ARG A 32 -17.47 0.60 -1.16
N MET A 33 -18.19 -0.37 -0.60
CA MET A 33 -19.23 -1.15 -1.26
C MET A 33 -20.60 -0.55 -0.95
N VAL A 34 -21.66 -1.10 -1.53
CA VAL A 34 -23.04 -0.56 -1.44
C VAL A 34 -23.48 -0.30 0.00
N ALA A 35 -23.14 -1.19 0.94
CA ALA A 35 -23.57 -1.10 2.34
C ALA A 35 -22.44 -1.17 3.37
N SER A 36 -21.18 -1.27 2.93
CA SER A 36 -20.05 -1.59 3.83
C SER A 36 -18.73 -1.05 3.30
N TYR A 37 -17.75 -0.93 4.19
CA TYR A 37 -16.36 -0.67 3.83
C TYR A 37 -15.56 -1.95 3.98
N HIS A 38 -14.77 -2.29 2.95
CA HIS A 38 -13.96 -3.50 2.90
C HIS A 38 -12.50 -3.13 2.77
N LEU A 39 -11.62 -3.90 3.40
CA LEU A 39 -10.18 -3.70 3.28
C LEU A 39 -9.72 -4.22 1.90
N GLY A 40 -9.43 -3.31 0.97
CA GLY A 40 -8.94 -3.67 -0.36
C GLY A 40 -7.49 -4.16 -0.32
N PHE A 41 -6.64 -3.46 0.44
CA PHE A 41 -5.29 -3.90 0.76
C PHE A 41 -4.82 -3.28 2.08
N ARG A 42 -3.86 -3.94 2.72
CA ARG A 42 -3.17 -3.49 3.93
C ARG A 42 -1.72 -3.94 3.89
N ASP A 43 -0.83 -2.98 4.05
CA ASP A 43 0.61 -3.19 4.03
C ASP A 43 1.13 -2.82 5.42
N VAL A 44 1.59 -3.84 6.14
CA VAL A 44 2.19 -3.67 7.47
C VAL A 44 3.68 -3.44 7.30
N LEU A 45 4.17 -2.32 7.81
CA LEU A 45 5.57 -1.93 7.68
C LEU A 45 6.42 -2.62 8.77
N PRO A 46 7.66 -3.01 8.46
CA PRO A 46 8.54 -3.67 9.43
C PRO A 46 8.95 -2.74 10.58
N SER A 47 8.86 -1.44 10.38
CA SER A 47 9.11 -0.41 11.38
C SER A 47 8.26 0.83 11.10
N ALA A 48 8.13 1.69 12.11
CA ALA A 48 7.42 2.95 11.95
C ALA A 48 8.21 3.90 11.05
N VAL A 49 7.52 4.61 10.15
CA VAL A 49 8.12 5.60 9.25
C VAL A 49 7.45 6.96 9.40
N SER A 50 8.16 8.00 8.97
CA SER A 50 7.64 9.36 8.89
C SER A 50 7.73 9.86 7.46
N VAL A 51 6.69 10.57 7.02
CA VAL A 51 6.60 11.12 5.66
C VAL A 51 6.38 12.63 5.79
N PRO A 52 7.37 13.46 5.42
CA PRO A 52 7.20 14.91 5.36
C PRO A 52 6.09 15.31 4.38
N ASP A 53 5.57 16.52 4.53
CA ASP A 53 4.68 17.10 3.50
C ASP A 53 5.40 17.17 2.14
N GLY A 54 4.67 16.87 1.07
CA GLY A 54 5.23 16.68 -0.28
C GLY A 54 6.00 15.36 -0.50
N GLY A 55 6.25 14.59 0.57
CA GLY A 55 6.89 13.28 0.52
C GLY A 55 5.94 12.16 0.10
N SER A 56 6.48 10.95 -0.10
CA SER A 56 5.66 9.77 -0.40
C SER A 56 6.19 8.48 0.23
N ILE A 57 5.28 7.53 0.44
CA ILE A 57 5.61 6.12 0.64
C ILE A 57 5.33 5.40 -0.67
N THR A 58 6.33 4.69 -1.18
CA THR A 58 6.17 3.82 -2.36
C THR A 58 6.30 2.38 -1.91
N VAL A 59 5.33 1.55 -2.31
CA VAL A 59 5.37 0.11 -2.06
C VAL A 59 5.28 -0.65 -3.36
N ILE A 60 6.19 -1.61 -3.53
CA ILE A 60 6.34 -2.40 -4.75
C ILE A 60 6.25 -3.88 -4.36
N TYR A 61 5.32 -4.58 -4.99
CA TYR A 61 5.13 -6.02 -4.83
C TYR A 61 5.37 -6.74 -6.15
N THR A 62 5.89 -7.95 -6.05
CA THR A 62 5.84 -8.91 -7.15
C THR A 62 4.83 -9.99 -6.76
N ILE A 63 3.78 -10.13 -7.56
CA ILE A 63 2.77 -11.17 -7.40
C ILE A 63 3.05 -12.23 -8.46
N ALA A 64 3.36 -13.45 -8.03
CA ALA A 64 3.55 -14.58 -8.94
C ALA A 64 2.42 -15.60 -8.76
N VAL A 65 1.92 -16.13 -9.87
CA VAL A 65 0.88 -17.17 -9.92
C VAL A 65 1.45 -18.35 -10.69
N THR A 66 1.45 -19.52 -10.08
CA THR A 66 1.83 -20.80 -10.70
C THR A 66 0.61 -21.70 -10.74
N VAL A 67 0.35 -22.33 -11.89
CA VAL A 67 -0.80 -23.20 -12.14
C VAL A 67 -0.41 -24.67 -12.14
#